data_AF-A0A645CK72-F1
#
_entry.id   AF-A0A645CK72-F1
#
_cell.length_a   1.000
_cell.length_b   1.000
_cell.length_c   1.000
_cell.angle_alpha   90.00
_cell.angle_beta   90.00
_cell.angle_gamma   90.00
#
_symmetry.space_group_name_H-M   'P 1'
#
loop_
_entity.id
_entity.type
_entity.pdbx_description
1 polymer ?
#
loop_
_entity_poly.entity_id
_entity_poly.type
_entity_poly.pdbx_seq_one_letter_code
_entity_poly.pdbx_strand_id
1 'polypeptide(L)' 'MKQDGYTLIPLSVYFKDARVKLEIGACRGKKNYDKRETIAKRDAEREMDRHMKERNR' A
#
# COMPACT_ATOMS: atom_id res chain seq x y z
N MET A 1 20.92 -20.74 1.56
CA MET A 1 20.01 -20.10 0.58
C MET A 1 19.36 -18.89 1.24
N LYS A 2 19.91 -17.67 1.05
CA LYS A 2 19.26 -16.42 1.48
C LYS A 2 18.30 -16.02 0.36
N GLN A 3 16.99 -15.96 0.63
CA GLN A 3 16.01 -15.51 -0.36
C GLN A 3 16.07 -13.99 -0.46
N ASP A 4 16.92 -13.50 -1.35
CA ASP A 4 17.12 -12.08 -1.61
C ASP A 4 15.83 -11.45 -2.18
N GLY A 5 15.16 -10.62 -1.36
CA GLY A 5 14.10 -9.72 -1.82
C GLY A 5 12.79 -9.71 -1.04
N TYR A 6 12.66 -10.46 0.06
CA TYR A 6 11.49 -10.38 0.94
C TYR A 6 11.80 -9.58 2.20
N THR A 7 10.96 -8.58 2.49
CA THR A 7 11.01 -7.76 3.70
C THR A 7 9.81 -8.11 4.56
N LEU A 8 10.03 -8.40 5.84
CA LEU A 8 8.96 -8.54 6.81
C LEU A 8 8.43 -7.16 7.18
N ILE A 9 7.13 -6.96 7.03
CA ILE A 9 6.45 -5.71 7.36
C ILE A 9 5.29 -6.02 8.32
N PRO A 10 5.16 -5.28 9.44
CA PRO A 10 4.00 -5.40 10.30
C PRO A 10 2.76 -4.84 9.58
N LEU A 11 1.70 -5.66 9.47
CA LEU A 11 0.43 -5.28 8.86
C LEU A 11 -0.53 -4.68 9.88
N SER A 12 -0.61 -5.29 11.07
CA SER A 12 -1.45 -4.79 12.15
C SER A 12 -0.91 -5.18 13.51
N VAL A 13 -1.13 -4.31 14.49
CA VAL A 13 -0.83 -4.56 15.89
C VAL A 13 -2.16 -4.63 16.62
N TYR A 14 -2.48 -5.76 17.23
CA TYR A 14 -3.72 -5.93 17.96
C TYR A 14 -3.47 -6.49 19.35
N PHE A 15 -4.24 -5.97 20.31
CA PHE A 15 -4.21 -6.43 21.69
C PHE A 15 -5.19 -7.59 21.81
N LYS A 16 -4.71 -8.76 22.21
CA LYS A 16 -5.56 -9.89 22.59
C LYS A 16 -5.21 -10.26 24.03
N ASP A 17 -6.20 -10.08 24.90
CA ASP A 17 -6.07 -10.24 26.34
C ASP A 17 -4.97 -9.31 26.90
N ALA A 18 -3.98 -9.86 27.63
CA ALA A 18 -2.83 -9.12 28.15
C ALA A 18 -1.61 -9.12 27.21
N ARG A 19 -1.76 -9.53 25.94
CA ARG A 19 -0.64 -9.67 25.00
C ARG A 19 -0.87 -8.87 23.72
N VAL A 20 0.21 -8.26 23.24
CA VAL A 20 0.25 -7.61 21.93
C VAL A 20 0.61 -8.65 20.89
N LYS A 21 -0.23 -8.80 19.88
CA LYS A 21 0.03 -9.61 18.71
C LYS A 21 0.32 -8.71 17.52
N LEU A 22 1.34 -9.11 16.77
CA LEU A 22 1.74 -8.48 15.54
C LEU A 22 1.39 -9.43 14.41
N GLU A 23 0.55 -8.98 13.49
CA GLU A 23 0.40 -9.63 12.20
C GLU A 23 1.54 -9.14 11.30
N ILE A 24 2.37 -10.06 10.82
CA ILE A 24 3.54 -9.74 10.01
C ILE A 24 3.36 -10.38 8.64
N GLY A 25 3.46 -9.56 7.59
CA GLY A 25 3.44 -10.01 6.20
C GLY A 25 4.86 -10.08 5.63
N ALA A 26 5.13 -11.10 4.82
CA ALA A 26 6.32 -11.13 3.97
C ALA A 26 6.02 -10.41 2.66
N CYS A 27 6.60 -9.23 2.46
CA CYS A 27 6.36 -8.41 1.28
C CYS A 27 7.60 -8.37 0.38
N ARG A 28 7.39 -8.39 -0.93
CA ARG A 28 8.43 -8.13 -1.93
C ARG A 28 8.24 -6.74 -2.50
N GLY A 29 9.29 -5.92 -2.53
CA GLY A 29 9.24 -4.58 -3.12
C GLY A 29 8.72 -4.63 -4.57
N LYS A 30 7.76 -3.77 -4.90
CA LYS A 30 7.18 -3.69 -6.26
C LYS A 30 8.27 -3.29 -7.27
N LYS A 31 8.37 -3.99 -8.39
CA LYS A 31 9.36 -3.67 -9.45
C LYS A 31 9.10 -2.25 -9.97
N ASN A 32 10.17 -1.50 -10.28
CA ASN A 32 10.06 -0.09 -10.72
C ASN A 32 9.17 0.10 -11.96
N TYR A 33 9.01 -0.93 -12.79
CA TYR A 33 8.11 -0.93 -13.94
C TYR A 33 6.64 -0.70 -13.51
N ASP A 34 6.16 -1.39 -12.49
CA ASP A 34 4.76 -1.29 -12.02
C ASP A 34 4.47 0.03 -11.29
N LYS A 35 5.50 0.78 -10.89
CA LYS A 35 5.31 2.09 -10.26
C LYS A 35 4.72 3.09 -11.24
N ARG A 36 5.10 3.04 -12.52
CA ARG A 36 4.57 3.96 -13.54
C ARG A 36 3.07 3.81 -13.73
N GLU A 37 2.59 2.57 -13.85
CA GLU A 37 1.16 2.29 -13.99
C GLU A 37 0.39 2.68 -12.72
N THR A 38 0.96 2.44 -11.54
CA THR A 38 0.32 2.80 -10.26
C THR A 38 0.25 4.31 -10.08
N ILE A 39 1.29 5.04 -10.46
CA ILE A 39 1.33 6.51 -10.41
C ILE A 39 0.30 7.07 -11.40
N ALA A 40 0.26 6.56 -12.63
CA ALA A 40 -0.71 6.99 -13.64
C ALA A 40 -2.17 6.76 -13.18
N LYS A 41 -2.48 5.59 -12.61
CA LYS A 41 -3.82 5.31 -12.06
C LYS A 41 -4.18 6.25 -10.92
N ARG A 42 -3.24 6.49 -9.99
CA ARG A 42 -3.46 7.40 -8.85
C ARG A 42 -3.65 8.85 -9.29
N ASP A 43 -2.92 9.31 -10.29
CA ASP A 43 -3.08 10.67 -10.80
C ASP A 43 -4.39 10.83 -11.59
N ALA A 44 -4.79 9.82 -12.37
CA ALA A 44 -6.09 9.79 -13.03
C ALA A 44 -7.25 9.83 -12.02
N GLU A 45 -7.19 9.04 -10.94
CA GLU A 45 -8.18 9.09 -9.84
C GLU A 45 -8.26 10.48 -9.21
N ARG A 46 -7.11 11.12 -8.93
CA ARG A 46 -7.08 12.49 -8.37
C ARG A 46 -7.62 13.55 -9.31
N GLU A 47 -7.44 13.42 -10.62
CA GLU A 47 -8.03 14.34 -11.60
C GLU A 47 -9.54 14.15 -11.69
N MET A 48 -10.02 12.90 -11.74
CA MET A 48 -11.46 12.61 -11.71
C MET A 48 -12.13 13.16 -10.44
N ASP A 49 -11.53 12.97 -9.28
CA ASP A 49 -12.03 13.51 -8.01
C ASP A 49 -12.07 15.04 -7.98
N ARG A 50 -11.05 15.70 -8.57
CA ARG A 50 -11.02 17.16 -8.68
C ARG A 50 -12.13 17.67 -9.59
N HIS A 51 -12.31 17.08 -10.77
CA HIS A 51 -13.38 17.46 -11.70
C HIS A 51 -14.77 17.20 -11.14
N MET A 52 -14.98 16.10 -10.41
CA MET A 52 -16.24 15.81 -9.73
C MET A 52 -16.57 16.88 -8.66
N LYS A 53 -15.57 17.33 -7.91
CA LYS A 53 -15.73 18.40 -6.91
C LYS A 53 -16.00 19.76 -7.53
N GLU A 54 -15.34 20.11 -8.63
CA GLU A 54 -15.55 21.37 -9.35
C GLU A 54 -16.96 21.46 -9.94
N ARG A 55 -17.51 20.35 -10.45
CA ARG A 55 -18.85 20.31 -11.05
C ARG A 55 -20.00 20.40 -10.04
N ASN A 56 -19.73 20.16 -8.76
CA ASN A 56 -20.71 20.22 -7.67
C ASN A 56 -20.72 21.57 -6.93
N ARG A 57 -20.00 22.58 -7.42
CA ARG A 57 -20.04 23.97 -6.93
C ARG A 57 -20.75 24.86 -7.93
#